data_AF-A0AA43HS27-F1
#
_entry.id   AF-A0AA43HS27-F1
#
_cell.length_a   1.000
_cell.length_b   1.000
_cell.length_c   1.000
_cell.angle_alpha   90.00
_cell.angle_beta   90.00
_cell.angle_gamma   90.00
#
_symmetry.space_group_name_H-M   'P 1'
#
loop_
_entity.id
_entity.type
_entity.pdbx_description
1 polymer ?
#
loop_
_entity_poly.entity_id
_entity_poly.type
_entity_poly.pdbx_seq_one_letter_code
_entity_poly.pdbx_strand_id
1 'polypeptide(L)'
;MNISIKHLAGTLTLLLATTFVACNTSANKEKQAETTETASVVDTMKLQFNIAEVDTMSLLFPDSNEQRIISEADRNKLGEALALSVNDTLWNNSGIMVKMVAPDYTLISHYKGKTSDQNSWLMIWKENGRTKFDNKWYFLDESKKAEIYQILDSYK
;
A
#
# COMPACT_ATOMS: atom_id res chain seq x y z
N MET A 1 4.02 79.70 10.66
CA MET A 1 3.19 80.00 9.48
C MET A 1 4.09 79.89 8.26
N ASN A 2 3.78 78.93 7.36
CA ASN A 2 4.38 78.65 6.03
C ASN A 2 5.89 78.35 5.93
N ILE A 3 6.42 77.49 5.04
CA ILE A 3 5.93 76.45 4.12
C ILE A 3 7.18 75.62 3.73
N SER A 4 6.94 74.34 3.45
CA SER A 4 7.69 73.32 2.67
C SER A 4 8.73 73.79 1.62
N ILE A 5 9.65 72.89 1.21
CA ILE A 5 9.90 72.54 -0.22
C ILE A 5 10.86 71.33 -0.38
N LYS A 6 10.33 70.24 -0.97
CA LYS A 6 10.79 69.42 -2.14
C LYS A 6 12.20 68.76 -2.11
N HIS A 7 12.30 67.42 -2.14
CA HIS A 7 12.39 66.47 -3.30
C HIS A 7 13.82 66.15 -3.80
N LEU A 8 13.88 65.01 -4.53
CA LEU A 8 14.95 64.40 -5.34
C LEU A 8 15.96 63.54 -4.55
N ALA A 9 15.90 62.21 -4.65
CA ALA A 9 16.19 61.31 -5.78
C ALA A 9 17.69 61.10 -6.02
N GLY A 10 18.16 59.86 -5.97
CA GLY A 10 19.54 59.52 -6.32
C GLY A 10 20.01 58.14 -5.85
N THR A 11 19.48 57.09 -6.48
CA THR A 11 20.18 55.85 -6.91
C THR A 11 21.38 55.28 -6.14
N LEU A 12 21.16 54.05 -5.65
CA LEU A 12 21.87 52.81 -6.01
C LEU A 12 23.39 52.69 -5.72
N THR A 13 23.76 51.87 -4.73
CA THR A 13 24.81 50.86 -4.94
C THR A 13 24.58 49.62 -4.08
N LEU A 14 24.55 48.49 -4.79
CA LEU A 14 24.52 47.09 -4.40
C LEU A 14 25.79 46.68 -3.62
N LEU A 15 25.67 45.87 -2.57
CA LEU A 15 26.65 44.81 -2.33
C LEU A 15 26.06 43.65 -1.51
N LEU A 16 25.97 42.50 -2.17
CA LEU A 16 25.82 41.15 -1.63
C LEU A 16 27.09 40.73 -0.86
N ALA A 17 26.92 39.90 0.18
CA ALA A 17 27.69 38.68 0.49
C ALA A 17 27.41 38.29 1.96
N THR A 18 26.61 37.25 2.24
CA THR A 18 27.02 35.86 2.59
C THR A 18 27.94 35.81 3.83
N THR A 19 27.70 35.05 4.90
CA THR A 19 27.45 33.61 4.97
C THR A 19 27.03 33.18 6.39
N PHE A 20 26.26 32.10 6.47
CA PHE A 20 26.06 31.13 7.56
C PHE A 20 27.16 31.00 8.62
N VAL A 21 26.80 30.80 9.90
CA VAL A 21 27.18 29.64 10.75
C VAL A 21 26.11 29.45 11.86
N ALA A 22 25.86 28.18 12.21
CA ALA A 22 24.75 27.61 12.99
C ALA A 22 24.97 27.47 14.52
N CYS A 23 23.97 26.83 15.17
CA CYS A 23 23.95 26.11 16.47
C CYS A 23 23.91 26.98 17.75
N ASN A 24 23.19 26.70 18.84
CA ASN A 24 22.18 25.72 19.31
C ASN A 24 21.45 26.46 20.47
N THR A 25 20.29 26.12 21.04
CA THR A 25 19.87 24.86 21.69
C THR A 25 18.42 25.06 22.21
N SER A 26 17.72 23.95 22.44
CA SER A 26 16.63 23.75 23.42
C SER A 26 15.18 23.93 22.96
N ALA A 27 14.49 22.81 22.71
CA ALA A 27 13.16 22.55 23.29
C ALA A 27 12.80 21.05 23.15
N ASN A 28 12.78 20.36 24.28
CA ASN A 28 12.16 19.04 24.45
C ASN A 28 10.72 19.09 23.94
N LYS A 29 10.37 18.20 23.01
CA LYS A 29 9.00 17.72 22.85
C LYS A 29 8.98 16.24 23.18
N GLU A 30 8.40 15.92 24.32
CA GLU A 30 7.98 14.58 24.69
C GLU A 30 7.14 14.00 23.55
N LYS A 31 7.68 12.98 22.87
CA LYS A 31 6.87 12.10 22.04
C LYS A 31 6.24 11.07 22.97
N GLN A 32 4.94 11.25 23.15
CA GLN A 32 4.00 10.30 23.71
C GLN A 32 4.31 8.89 23.20
N ALA A 33 4.53 7.97 24.13
CA ALA A 33 4.78 6.56 23.84
C ALA A 33 3.50 5.93 23.26
N GLU A 34 3.45 5.78 21.94
CA GLU A 34 2.60 4.76 21.32
C GLU A 34 3.29 3.41 21.49
N THR A 35 2.97 2.75 22.61
CA THR A 35 3.17 1.31 22.74
C THR A 35 1.97 0.65 22.08
N THR A 36 1.98 0.59 20.76
CA THR A 36 1.20 -0.42 20.04
C THR A 36 2.25 -1.36 19.50
N GLU A 37 2.37 -2.54 20.10
CA GLU A 37 3.07 -3.66 19.51
C GLU A 37 2.39 -3.96 18.16
N THR A 38 2.84 -3.27 17.11
CA THR A 38 2.74 -3.80 15.76
C THR A 38 3.57 -5.07 15.82
N ALA A 39 2.88 -6.21 15.93
CA ALA A 39 3.45 -7.51 15.67
C ALA A 39 4.37 -7.33 14.48
N SER A 40 5.68 -7.48 14.71
CA SER A 40 6.69 -7.24 13.68
C SER A 40 6.28 -8.10 12.49
N VAL A 41 5.79 -7.46 11.42
CA VAL A 41 5.33 -8.19 10.25
C VAL A 41 6.58 -8.83 9.68
N VAL A 42 6.79 -10.11 10.00
CA VAL A 42 7.95 -10.88 9.56
C VAL A 42 8.09 -10.60 8.08
N ASP A 43 9.26 -10.12 7.68
CA ASP A 43 9.51 -9.84 6.29
C ASP A 43 9.75 -11.18 5.59
N THR A 44 8.65 -11.88 5.36
CA THR A 44 8.67 -13.17 4.70
C THR A 44 8.89 -12.89 3.22
N MET A 45 9.86 -13.59 2.64
CA MET A 45 10.12 -13.53 1.20
C MET A 45 8.92 -14.02 0.38
N LYS A 46 7.98 -14.74 1.02
CA LYS A 46 6.76 -15.26 0.40
C LYS A 46 5.52 -14.75 1.10
N LEU A 47 4.44 -14.65 0.34
CA LEU A 47 3.11 -14.35 0.82
C LEU A 47 2.65 -15.46 1.78
N GLN A 48 2.35 -15.09 3.03
CA GLN A 48 1.83 -16.01 4.04
C GLN A 48 0.31 -16.04 3.97
N PHE A 49 -0.24 -16.99 3.22
CA PHE A 49 -1.68 -17.14 3.08
C PHE A 49 -2.11 -18.52 3.51
N ASN A 50 -2.64 -18.59 4.73
CA ASN A 50 -3.07 -19.83 5.34
C ASN A 50 -4.49 -20.20 4.86
N ILE A 51 -4.56 -20.85 3.71
CA ILE A 51 -5.84 -21.25 3.11
C ILE A 51 -6.63 -22.25 3.98
N ALA A 52 -5.97 -23.00 4.88
CA ALA A 52 -6.64 -23.97 5.75
C ALA A 52 -7.56 -23.30 6.79
N GLU A 53 -7.24 -22.06 7.18
CA GLU A 53 -8.02 -21.26 8.12
C GLU A 53 -9.15 -20.48 7.45
N VAL A 54 -9.15 -20.40 6.12
CA VAL A 54 -10.20 -19.73 5.34
C VAL A 54 -11.42 -20.64 5.25
N ASP A 55 -12.57 -20.13 5.68
CA ASP A 55 -13.87 -20.77 5.57
C ASP A 55 -14.47 -20.54 4.18
N THR A 56 -14.63 -19.27 3.80
CA THR A 56 -15.16 -18.89 2.48
C THR A 56 -14.28 -17.82 1.85
N MET A 57 -14.27 -17.78 0.52
CA MET A 57 -13.59 -16.74 -0.25
C MET A 57 -14.58 -16.19 -1.27
N SER A 58 -14.69 -14.87 -1.37
CA SER A 58 -15.53 -14.21 -2.36
C SER A 58 -14.71 -13.32 -3.29
N LEU A 59 -15.14 -13.24 -4.55
CA LEU A 59 -14.67 -12.28 -5.53
C LEU A 59 -15.65 -11.10 -5.57
N LEU A 60 -15.15 -9.90 -5.31
CA LEU A 60 -15.90 -8.64 -5.40
C LEU A 60 -15.74 -8.05 -6.81
N PHE A 61 -16.88 -7.77 -7.46
CA PHE A 61 -16.91 -7.07 -8.74
C PHE A 61 -16.99 -5.56 -8.50
N PRO A 62 -15.97 -4.79 -8.91
CA PRO A 62 -15.90 -3.35 -8.60
C PRO A 62 -17.03 -2.53 -9.24
N ASP A 63 -17.55 -2.97 -10.38
CA ASP A 63 -18.57 -2.22 -11.13
C ASP A 63 -20.00 -2.43 -10.60
N SER A 64 -20.28 -3.58 -9.97
CA SER A 64 -21.64 -3.95 -9.52
C SER A 64 -21.77 -4.09 -8.01
N ASN A 65 -20.67 -4.08 -7.25
CA ASN A 65 -20.60 -4.47 -5.83
C ASN A 65 -21.15 -5.87 -5.54
N GLU A 66 -21.41 -6.68 -6.58
CA GLU A 66 -21.79 -8.07 -6.39
C GLU A 66 -20.59 -8.85 -5.87
N GLN A 67 -20.88 -9.87 -5.06
CA GLN A 67 -19.89 -10.83 -4.61
C GLN A 67 -20.27 -12.21 -5.10
N ARG A 68 -19.31 -12.94 -5.67
CA ARG A 68 -19.48 -14.36 -6.00
C ARG A 68 -18.59 -15.19 -5.10
N ILE A 69 -19.19 -16.19 -4.47
CA ILE A 69 -18.47 -17.15 -3.63
C ILE A 69 -17.66 -18.06 -4.55
N ILE A 70 -16.36 -18.14 -4.27
CA ILE A 70 -15.45 -19.05 -4.96
C ILE A 70 -15.65 -20.46 -4.42
N SER A 71 -15.75 -21.43 -5.32
CA SER A 71 -15.91 -22.84 -4.94
C SER A 71 -14.75 -23.30 -4.05
N GLU A 72 -14.99 -24.28 -3.18
CA GLU A 72 -13.93 -24.82 -2.32
C GLU A 72 -12.72 -25.33 -3.12
N ALA A 73 -12.96 -26.02 -4.24
CA ALA A 73 -11.89 -26.54 -5.09
C ALA A 73 -11.01 -25.42 -5.66
N ASP A 74 -11.63 -24.34 -6.14
CA ASP A 74 -10.89 -23.21 -6.72
C ASP A 74 -10.26 -22.34 -5.65
N ARG A 75 -10.91 -22.16 -4.50
CA ARG A 75 -10.34 -21.51 -3.31
C ARG A 75 -9.04 -22.18 -2.91
N ASN A 76 -9.01 -23.50 -2.85
CA ASN A 76 -7.81 -24.25 -2.47
C ASN A 76 -6.69 -24.07 -3.50
N LYS A 77 -6.99 -24.19 -4.80
CA LYS A 77 -6.01 -23.95 -5.88
C LYS A 77 -5.46 -22.53 -5.87
N LEU A 78 -6.34 -21.53 -5.68
CA LEU A 78 -5.93 -20.14 -5.55
C LEU A 78 -5.00 -19.96 -4.35
N GLY A 79 -5.33 -20.53 -3.19
CA GLY A 79 -4.49 -20.47 -2.00
C GLY A 79 -3.09 -21.05 -2.23
N GLU A 80 -3.00 -22.23 -2.85
CA GLU A 80 -1.73 -22.87 -3.21
C GLU A 80 -0.91 -22.01 -4.19
N ALA A 81 -1.55 -21.49 -5.24
CA ALA A 81 -0.90 -20.64 -6.24
C ALA A 81 -0.42 -19.31 -5.63
N LEU A 82 -1.25 -18.67 -4.81
CA LEU A 82 -0.95 -17.39 -4.17
C LEU A 82 0.18 -17.50 -3.14
N ALA A 83 0.28 -18.62 -2.41
CA ALA A 83 1.35 -18.87 -1.44
C ALA A 83 2.76 -18.91 -2.07
N LEU A 84 2.86 -19.04 -3.40
CA LEU A 84 4.13 -18.95 -4.13
C LEU A 84 4.54 -17.51 -4.46
N SER A 85 3.65 -16.53 -4.26
CA SER A 85 3.93 -15.12 -4.52
C SER A 85 5.10 -14.61 -3.67
N VAL A 86 5.95 -13.79 -4.27
CA VAL A 86 7.21 -13.33 -3.68
C VAL A 86 7.08 -11.86 -3.28
N ASN A 87 7.64 -11.48 -2.13
CA ASN A 87 7.64 -10.11 -1.64
C ASN A 87 8.22 -9.15 -2.69
N ASP A 88 7.48 -8.09 -3.02
CA ASP A 88 7.96 -7.01 -3.88
C ASP A 88 8.76 -6.01 -3.03
N THR A 89 10.04 -6.32 -2.82
CA THR A 89 10.95 -5.46 -2.05
C THR A 89 11.14 -4.09 -2.67
N LEU A 90 10.97 -3.96 -3.99
CA LEU A 90 11.02 -2.67 -4.66
C LEU A 90 9.86 -1.82 -4.17
N TRP A 91 8.63 -2.30 -4.18
CA TRP A 91 7.48 -1.46 -3.79
C TRP A 91 7.31 -1.35 -2.28
N ASN A 92 7.69 -2.37 -1.52
CA ASN A 92 7.58 -2.35 -0.06
C ASN A 92 8.64 -1.44 0.60
N ASN A 93 9.85 -1.33 0.04
CA ASN A 93 10.99 -0.69 0.74
C ASN A 93 11.51 0.61 0.09
N SER A 94 10.98 1.02 -1.05
CA SER A 94 11.56 2.14 -1.82
C SER A 94 11.04 3.53 -1.46
N GLY A 95 10.02 3.64 -0.59
CA GLY A 95 9.32 4.91 -0.35
C GLY A 95 8.65 5.49 -1.62
N ILE A 96 8.53 4.69 -2.70
CA ILE A 96 7.91 5.10 -3.95
C ILE A 96 6.41 5.22 -3.74
N MET A 97 5.87 6.40 -4.02
CA MET A 97 4.42 6.57 -4.18
C MET A 97 4.01 6.06 -5.55
N VAL A 98 3.36 4.90 -5.57
CA VAL A 98 2.79 4.34 -6.80
C VAL A 98 1.37 4.87 -6.97
N LYS A 99 1.08 5.48 -8.14
CA LYS A 99 -0.30 5.78 -8.52
C LYS A 99 -0.99 4.48 -8.89
N MET A 100 -1.82 3.96 -7.99
CA MET A 100 -2.57 2.74 -8.22
C MET A 100 -3.84 3.02 -9.03
N VAL A 101 -4.08 2.20 -10.05
CA VAL A 101 -5.40 2.01 -10.67
C VAL A 101 -6.21 1.01 -9.85
N ALA A 102 -7.52 0.91 -10.11
CA ALA A 102 -8.35 -0.12 -9.49
C ALA A 102 -7.78 -1.52 -9.77
N PRO A 103 -7.82 -2.46 -8.81
CA PRO A 103 -7.41 -3.84 -9.06
C PRO A 103 -8.37 -4.52 -10.04
N ASP A 104 -7.83 -5.45 -10.83
CA ASP A 104 -8.64 -6.31 -11.72
C ASP A 104 -9.52 -7.29 -10.94
N TYR A 105 -9.05 -7.68 -9.74
CA TYR A 105 -9.78 -8.58 -8.84
C TYR A 105 -9.58 -8.16 -7.38
N THR A 106 -10.66 -8.23 -6.60
CA THR A 106 -10.60 -8.09 -5.14
C THR A 106 -11.19 -9.34 -4.50
N LEU A 107 -10.36 -10.08 -3.77
CA LEU A 107 -10.74 -11.26 -3.02
C LEU A 107 -10.92 -10.91 -1.54
N ILE A 108 -11.99 -11.44 -0.95
CA ILE A 108 -12.25 -11.35 0.49
C ILE A 108 -12.16 -12.77 1.05
N SER A 109 -11.26 -12.97 2.01
CA SER A 109 -11.11 -14.25 2.72
C SER A 109 -11.77 -14.15 4.09
N HIS A 110 -12.77 -15.01 4.32
CA HIS A 110 -13.47 -15.13 5.59
C HIS A 110 -12.88 -16.27 6.40
N TYR A 111 -12.43 -15.99 7.62
CA TYR A 111 -11.74 -16.99 8.45
C TYR A 111 -12.69 -17.69 9.43
N LYS A 112 -12.44 -18.99 9.66
CA LYS A 112 -13.23 -19.82 10.57
C LYS A 112 -13.26 -19.23 11.98
N GLY A 113 -14.46 -18.98 12.51
CA GLY A 113 -14.65 -18.47 13.87
C GLY A 113 -14.14 -17.05 14.10
N LYS A 114 -13.90 -16.27 13.04
CA LYS A 114 -13.46 -14.87 13.09
C LYS A 114 -14.60 -13.93 12.67
N THR A 115 -14.53 -12.69 13.13
CA THR A 115 -15.49 -11.64 12.73
C THR A 115 -15.11 -11.04 11.38
N SER A 116 -16.02 -10.28 10.77
CA SER A 116 -15.79 -9.62 9.47
C SER A 116 -14.61 -8.65 9.47
N ASP A 117 -14.30 -8.03 10.60
CA ASP A 117 -13.18 -7.11 10.75
C ASP A 117 -11.81 -7.81 10.65
N GLN A 118 -11.82 -9.13 10.74
CA GLN A 118 -10.64 -10.00 10.62
C GLN A 118 -10.56 -10.68 9.25
N ASN A 119 -11.45 -10.33 8.31
CA ASN A 119 -11.33 -10.81 6.94
C ASN A 119 -10.09 -10.19 6.30
N SER A 120 -9.37 -10.98 5.52
CA SER A 120 -8.25 -10.45 4.73
C SER A 120 -8.71 -10.10 3.33
N TRP A 121 -8.13 -9.03 2.81
CA TRP A 121 -8.41 -8.49 1.48
C TRP A 121 -7.17 -8.69 0.62
N LEU A 122 -7.38 -9.30 -0.54
CA LEU A 122 -6.32 -9.54 -1.52
C LEU A 122 -6.71 -8.90 -2.84
N MET A 123 -5.92 -7.94 -3.29
CA MET A 123 -6.16 -7.19 -4.52
C MET A 123 -5.13 -7.58 -5.57
N ILE A 124 -5.57 -7.87 -6.81
CA ILE A 124 -4.69 -8.36 -7.89
C ILE A 124 -4.74 -7.41 -9.08
N TRP A 125 -3.58 -7.11 -9.65
CA TRP A 125 -3.39 -6.35 -10.89
C TRP A 125 -2.75 -7.23 -11.96
N LYS A 126 -3.50 -7.51 -13.03
CA LYS A 126 -3.05 -8.34 -14.16
C LYS A 126 -1.93 -7.67 -14.94
N GLU A 127 -2.05 -6.36 -15.16
CA GLU A 127 -1.14 -5.56 -15.99
C GLU A 127 0.33 -5.78 -15.64
N ASN A 128 0.63 -5.89 -14.35
CA ASN A 128 2.00 -5.95 -13.84
C ASN A 128 2.27 -7.18 -12.97
N GLY A 129 1.34 -8.14 -12.92
CA GLY A 129 1.51 -9.40 -12.20
C GLY A 129 1.68 -9.22 -10.69
N ARG A 130 1.04 -8.21 -10.09
CA ARG A 130 1.17 -7.93 -8.66
C ARG A 130 -0.09 -8.23 -7.90
N THR A 131 0.10 -8.52 -6.62
CA THR A 131 -0.96 -8.60 -5.63
C THR A 131 -0.60 -7.80 -4.38
N LYS A 132 -1.62 -7.30 -3.69
CA LYS A 132 -1.50 -6.66 -2.38
C LYS A 132 -2.31 -7.45 -1.36
N PHE A 133 -1.67 -7.88 -0.29
CA PHE A 133 -2.25 -8.65 0.80
C PHE A 133 -1.71 -8.12 2.13
N ASP A 134 -2.59 -7.87 3.10
CA ASP A 134 -2.25 -7.29 4.41
C ASP A 134 -1.29 -6.09 4.32
N ASN A 135 -1.61 -5.18 3.41
CA ASN A 135 -0.83 -3.96 3.10
C ASN A 135 0.58 -4.16 2.54
N LYS A 136 1.01 -5.39 2.24
CA LYS A 136 2.28 -5.68 1.56
C LYS A 136 2.06 -6.03 0.08
N TRP A 137 3.01 -5.63 -0.75
CA TRP A 137 3.06 -5.96 -2.18
C TRP A 137 3.82 -7.25 -2.44
N TYR A 138 3.33 -8.02 -3.41
CA TYR A 138 3.95 -9.25 -3.87
C TYR A 138 3.86 -9.35 -5.39
N PHE A 139 4.87 -9.96 -6.00
CA PHE A 139 4.78 -10.48 -7.36
C PHE A 139 4.08 -11.84 -7.34
N LEU A 140 3.09 -12.01 -8.20
CA LEU A 140 2.54 -13.32 -8.49
C LEU A 140 3.64 -14.19 -9.13
N ASP A 141 3.67 -15.46 -8.76
CA ASP A 141 4.62 -16.41 -9.34
C ASP A 141 4.36 -16.55 -10.85
N GLU A 142 5.42 -16.44 -11.65
CA GLU A 142 5.35 -16.47 -13.12
C GLU A 142 4.76 -17.77 -13.66
N SER A 143 4.99 -18.90 -12.98
CA SER A 143 4.46 -20.20 -13.38
C SER A 143 2.98 -20.38 -13.02
N LYS A 144 2.43 -19.52 -12.17
CA LYS A 144 1.07 -19.64 -11.63
C LYS A 144 0.13 -18.49 -11.95
N LYS A 145 0.63 -17.32 -12.34
CA LYS A 145 -0.23 -16.14 -12.60
C LYS A 145 -1.32 -16.40 -13.64
N ALA A 146 -1.03 -17.19 -14.69
CA ALA A 146 -2.04 -17.54 -15.70
C ALA A 146 -3.17 -18.40 -15.13
N GLU A 147 -2.83 -19.38 -14.29
CA GLU A 147 -3.79 -20.24 -13.57
C GLU A 147 -4.69 -19.40 -12.65
N ILE A 148 -4.10 -18.49 -11.88
CA ILE A 148 -4.83 -17.55 -11.02
C ILE A 148 -5.85 -16.75 -11.84
N TYR A 149 -5.42 -16.12 -12.95
CA TYR A 149 -6.32 -15.32 -13.77
C TYR A 149 -7.44 -16.15 -14.40
N GLN A 150 -7.13 -17.35 -14.89
CA GLN A 150 -8.12 -18.24 -15.47
C GLN A 150 -9.20 -18.63 -14.46
N ILE A 151 -8.80 -18.96 -13.23
CA ILE A 151 -9.76 -19.25 -12.16
C ILE A 151 -10.63 -18.03 -11.92
N LEU A 152 -10.05 -16.85 -11.70
CA LEU A 152 -10.80 -15.65 -11.35
C LEU A 152 -11.72 -15.16 -12.48
N ASP A 153 -11.28 -15.25 -13.73
CA ASP A 153 -12.10 -14.89 -14.90
C ASP A 153 -13.29 -15.84 -15.09
N SER A 154 -13.22 -17.09 -14.62
CA SER A 154 -14.36 -18.03 -14.70
C SER A 154 -15.55 -17.62 -13.83
N TYR A 155 -15.34 -16.71 -12.88
CA TYR A 155 -16.37 -16.17 -12.01
C TYR A 155 -16.94 -14.84 -12.51
N LYS A 156 -16.44 -14.23 -13.59
CA LYS A 156 -17.06 -13.02 -14.20
C LYS A 156 -18.33 -13.41 -14.96
#